data_AF-A0A9P1CH75-F1
#
_entry.id   AF-A0A9P1CH75-F1
#
_cell.length_a   1.000
_cell.length_b   1.000
_cell.length_c   1.000
_cell.angle_alpha   90.00
_cell.angle_beta   90.00
_cell.angle_gamma   90.00
#
_symmetry.space_group_name_H-M   'P 1'
#
loop_
_entity.id
_entity.type
_entity.pdbx_description
1 polymer ?
#
loop_
_entity_poly.entity_id
_entity_poly.type
_entity_poly.pdbx_seq_one_letter_code
_entity_poly.pdbx_strand_id
1 'polypeptide(L)'
;MAAISQVTYHRDVNAHNILVQAAPGAPAPEGRAPSYGLVDFGLAVDASGWCDPSPSNPGGKSEWEFLDVGGDCRYWPVSAWRQFEAGCRALVQEDFLCVEYQTHLDLQGLGLTAVQVLSSMLPGDVKAPELKRLQELWQLYWEDASCYWASLLDTFRHGGDWTALKQDFVARKVYRIMADRYPRCFCTFAHKHVLAHYYLPKLCRTGMQLCTFLREEHQI
;
A
#
# COMPACT_ATOMS: atom_id res chain seq x y z
N MET A 1 21.41 12.41 3.03
CA MET A 1 20.99 11.03 2.72
C MET A 1 20.08 11.10 1.51
N ALA A 2 20.29 10.25 0.50
CA ALA A 2 19.35 10.12 -0.61
C ALA A 2 18.03 9.54 -0.10
N ALA A 3 16.90 9.94 -0.69
CA ALA A 3 15.62 9.32 -0.41
C ALA A 3 15.66 7.84 -0.84
N ILE A 4 15.06 6.93 -0.07
CA ILE A 4 15.05 5.49 -0.36
C ILE A 4 14.54 5.22 -1.78
N SER A 5 13.49 5.94 -2.21
CA SER A 5 12.90 5.83 -3.55
C SER A 5 13.83 6.19 -4.72
N GLN A 6 15.00 6.80 -4.44
CA GLN A 6 16.02 7.08 -5.47
C GLN A 6 17.01 5.93 -5.65
N VAL A 7 17.00 4.96 -4.73
CA VAL A 7 18.00 3.89 -4.68
C VAL A 7 17.32 2.53 -4.79
N THR A 8 16.14 2.35 -4.21
CA THR A 8 15.48 1.05 -4.16
C THR A 8 13.96 1.15 -4.08
N TYR A 9 13.29 0.14 -4.64
CA TYR A 9 11.90 -0.18 -4.33
C TYR A 9 11.88 -1.38 -3.38
N HIS A 10 11.25 -1.24 -2.22
CA HIS A 10 11.21 -2.27 -1.19
C HIS A 10 10.27 -3.43 -1.53
N ARG A 11 9.13 -3.14 -2.18
CA ARG A 11 8.13 -4.10 -2.68
C ARG A 11 7.41 -4.93 -1.61
N ASP A 12 7.65 -4.66 -0.34
CA ASP A 12 7.01 -5.31 0.80
C ASP A 12 6.83 -4.35 1.99
N VAL A 13 6.38 -3.13 1.70
CA VAL A 13 6.09 -2.14 2.75
C VAL A 13 4.77 -2.50 3.44
N ASN A 14 4.85 -2.92 4.69
CA ASN A 14 3.70 -3.25 5.52
C ASN A 14 4.00 -2.98 7.01
N ALA A 15 2.99 -3.12 7.89
CA ALA A 15 3.12 -2.83 9.31
C ALA A 15 4.19 -3.67 10.04
N HIS A 16 4.49 -4.89 9.58
CA HIS A 16 5.51 -5.75 10.18
C HIS A 16 6.94 -5.27 9.85
N ASN A 17 7.10 -4.62 8.71
CA ASN A 17 8.39 -4.14 8.21
C ASN A 17 8.70 -2.70 8.63
N ILE A 18 7.80 -2.04 9.39
CA ILE A 18 8.02 -0.69 9.94
C ILE A 18 8.26 -0.79 11.45
N LEU A 19 9.51 -0.58 11.85
CA LEU A 19 9.89 -0.55 13.26
C LEU A 19 9.67 0.84 13.86
N VAL A 20 9.21 0.86 15.11
CA VAL A 20 9.05 2.09 15.90
C VAL A 20 10.13 2.12 16.98
N GLN A 21 10.99 3.13 16.95
CA GLN A 21 11.95 3.35 18.01
C GLN A 21 11.29 4.13 19.15
N ALA A 22 10.82 3.40 20.17
CA ALA A 22 10.43 3.98 21.44
C ALA A 22 11.68 4.27 22.29
N ALA A 23 11.75 5.45 22.93
CA ALA A 23 12.82 5.73 23.87
C ALA A 23 12.70 4.77 25.07
N PRO A 24 13.72 3.95 25.39
CA PRO A 24 13.63 3.03 26.51
C PRO A 24 13.56 3.78 27.84
N GLY A 25 12.56 3.45 28.67
CA GLY A 25 12.52 3.79 30.09
C GLY A 25 12.17 5.24 30.46
N ALA A 26 11.84 6.10 29.50
CA ALA A 26 11.31 7.44 29.78
C ALA A 26 10.09 7.69 28.89
N PRO A 27 9.00 8.30 29.40
CA PRO A 27 8.00 8.88 28.52
C PRO A 27 8.74 9.76 27.51
N ALA A 28 8.42 9.63 26.22
CA ALA A 28 9.01 10.47 25.19
C ALA A 28 8.92 11.92 25.69
N PRO A 29 10.05 12.67 25.76
CA PRO A 29 9.99 14.05 26.21
C PRO A 29 8.91 14.75 25.39
N GLU A 30 8.00 15.46 26.07
CA GLU A 30 6.84 16.11 25.43
C GLU A 30 7.30 16.82 24.15
N GLY A 31 6.74 16.41 23.01
CA GLY A 31 7.05 16.99 21.70
C GLY A 31 8.09 16.26 20.85
N ARG A 32 8.70 15.15 21.28
CA ARG A 32 9.53 14.32 20.38
C ARG A 32 8.69 13.27 19.66
N ALA A 33 8.54 13.43 18.34
CA ALA A 33 7.90 12.43 17.49
C ALA A 33 8.69 11.10 17.52
N PRO A 34 8.00 9.94 17.44
CA PRO A 34 8.66 8.64 17.28
C PRO A 34 9.49 8.60 16.01
N SER A 35 10.61 7.86 16.05
CA SER A 35 11.40 7.57 14.85
C SER A 35 10.98 6.21 14.29
N TYR A 36 10.91 6.14 12.96
CA TYR A 36 10.50 4.95 12.23
C TYR A 36 11.63 4.45 11.35
N GLY A 37 11.79 3.13 11.26
CA GLY A 37 12.74 2.48 10.36
C GLY A 37 12.03 1.43 9.51
N LEU A 38 12.41 1.32 8.24
CA LEU A 38 11.96 0.26 7.35
C LEU A 38 13.00 -0.88 7.37
N VAL A 39 12.54 -2.13 7.47
CA VAL A 39 13.38 -3.33 7.52
C VAL A 39 12.88 -4.38 6.53
N ASP A 40 13.69 -5.42 6.34
CA ASP A 40 13.40 -6.56 5.44
C ASP A 40 13.41 -6.21 3.93
N PHE A 41 14.58 -5.80 3.45
CA PHE A 41 14.83 -5.55 2.03
C PHE A 41 15.03 -6.84 1.21
N GLY A 42 14.57 -8.00 1.69
CA GLY A 42 14.78 -9.29 1.03
C GLY A 42 14.15 -9.40 -0.36
N LEU A 43 13.14 -8.57 -0.65
CA LEU A 43 12.46 -8.48 -1.95
C LEU A 43 12.76 -7.18 -2.71
N ALA A 44 13.61 -6.34 -2.14
CA ALA A 44 13.91 -5.02 -2.68
C ALA A 44 14.71 -5.13 -3.98
N VAL A 45 14.49 -4.17 -4.86
CA VAL A 45 15.16 -4.06 -6.17
C VAL A 45 15.84 -2.71 -6.29
N ASP A 46 16.89 -2.64 -7.08
CA ASP A 46 17.59 -1.39 -7.35
C ASP A 46 16.72 -0.49 -8.24
N ALA A 47 16.55 0.77 -7.86
CA ALA A 47 15.67 1.69 -8.59
C ALA A 47 16.18 1.99 -10.01
N SER A 48 17.50 1.93 -10.23
CA SER A 48 18.08 2.14 -11.56
C SER A 48 17.85 0.94 -12.46
N GLY A 49 17.92 -0.30 -11.94
CA GLY A 49 17.60 -1.50 -12.71
C GLY A 49 16.10 -1.71 -12.94
N TRP A 50 15.26 -1.30 -11.98
CA TRP A 50 13.83 -1.58 -11.98
C TRP A 50 13.13 -1.18 -13.28
N CYS A 51 13.35 0.04 -13.75
CA CYS A 51 12.72 0.65 -14.93
C CYS A 51 13.69 0.86 -16.11
N ASP A 52 14.89 0.27 -16.08
CA ASP A 52 15.86 0.44 -17.17
C ASP A 52 15.70 -0.64 -18.24
N PRO A 53 15.29 -0.31 -19.48
CA PRO A 53 15.22 -1.27 -20.58
C PRO A 53 16.58 -1.47 -21.28
N SER A 54 17.70 -1.06 -20.68
CA SER A 54 19.01 -1.12 -21.33
C SER A 54 19.44 -2.56 -21.67
N PRO A 55 20.30 -2.74 -22.70
CA PRO A 55 20.88 -4.04 -23.03
C PRO A 55 21.73 -4.64 -21.90
N SER A 56 22.11 -3.85 -20.89
CA SER A 56 22.77 -4.34 -19.67
C SER A 56 21.86 -5.23 -18.84
N ASN A 57 20.53 -5.10 -18.97
CA ASN A 57 19.57 -5.93 -18.28
C ASN A 57 19.23 -7.20 -19.09
N PRO A 58 18.91 -8.32 -18.42
CA PRO A 58 18.62 -9.59 -19.09
C PRO A 58 17.58 -9.47 -20.19
N GLY A 59 18.01 -9.66 -21.45
CA GLY A 59 17.14 -9.57 -22.62
C GLY A 59 16.69 -8.16 -22.99
N GLY A 60 17.36 -7.10 -22.51
CA GLY A 60 17.00 -5.71 -22.79
C GLY A 60 15.67 -5.29 -22.17
N LYS A 61 15.30 -5.91 -21.04
CA LYS A 61 14.03 -5.68 -20.33
C LYS A 61 14.29 -5.01 -19.00
N SER A 62 13.34 -4.19 -18.59
CA SER A 62 13.31 -3.65 -17.23
C SER A 62 13.00 -4.77 -16.23
N GLU A 63 13.57 -4.73 -15.03
CA GLU A 63 13.37 -5.81 -14.04
C GLU A 63 11.90 -6.01 -13.66
N TRP A 64 11.09 -4.95 -13.68
CA TRP A 64 9.65 -5.05 -13.42
C TRP A 64 8.90 -5.95 -14.41
N GLU A 65 9.46 -6.18 -15.61
CA GLU A 65 8.83 -6.98 -16.66
C GLU A 65 8.97 -8.48 -16.44
N PHE A 66 10.00 -8.93 -15.72
CA PHE A 66 10.35 -10.35 -15.62
C PHE A 66 10.55 -10.86 -14.19
N LEU A 67 10.74 -9.97 -13.20
CA LEU A 67 10.71 -10.38 -11.81
C LEU A 67 9.28 -10.71 -11.37
N ASP A 68 9.13 -11.80 -10.63
CA ASP A 68 7.85 -12.18 -10.02
C ASP A 68 7.35 -11.10 -9.08
N VAL A 69 6.03 -10.99 -8.94
CA VAL A 69 5.41 -10.09 -7.96
C VAL A 69 5.83 -10.53 -6.56
N GLY A 70 6.29 -9.58 -5.75
CA GLY A 70 6.81 -9.84 -4.40
C GLY A 70 6.01 -9.12 -3.33
N GLY A 71 6.20 -9.55 -2.09
CA GLY A 71 5.67 -8.93 -0.89
C GLY A 71 4.37 -9.55 -0.42
N ASP A 72 3.90 -9.09 0.72
CA ASP A 72 2.61 -9.47 1.27
C ASP A 72 1.47 -8.94 0.39
N CYS A 73 0.77 -9.86 -0.28
CA CYS A 73 -0.29 -9.47 -1.21
C CYS A 73 -1.47 -8.74 -0.57
N ARG A 74 -1.60 -8.76 0.76
CA ARG A 74 -2.56 -7.92 1.48
C ARG A 74 -2.27 -6.43 1.36
N TYR A 75 -1.07 -6.07 0.91
CA TYR A 75 -0.62 -4.70 0.70
C TYR A 75 -0.35 -4.38 -0.78
N TRP A 76 -0.68 -5.30 -1.69
CA TRP A 76 -0.46 -5.10 -3.12
C TRP A 76 -1.37 -4.03 -3.70
N PRO A 77 -0.84 -3.13 -4.56
CA PRO A 77 -1.67 -2.29 -5.42
C PRO A 77 -2.43 -3.13 -6.45
N VAL A 78 -3.44 -2.53 -7.07
CA VAL A 78 -4.20 -3.15 -8.17
C VAL A 78 -3.27 -3.57 -9.31
N SER A 79 -2.26 -2.76 -9.61
CA SER A 79 -1.26 -3.09 -10.63
C SER A 79 -0.47 -4.37 -10.35
N ALA A 80 -0.17 -4.67 -9.08
CA ALA A 80 0.51 -5.90 -8.69
C ALA A 80 -0.40 -7.13 -8.82
N TRP A 81 -1.68 -7.01 -8.48
CA TRP A 81 -2.68 -8.05 -8.78
C TRP A 81 -2.78 -8.31 -10.29
N ARG A 82 -2.77 -7.24 -11.10
CA ARG A 82 -2.81 -7.34 -12.56
C ARG A 82 -1.56 -8.00 -13.13
N GLN A 83 -0.38 -7.64 -12.63
CA GLN A 83 0.89 -8.28 -12.99
C GLN A 83 0.88 -9.76 -12.62
N PHE A 84 0.41 -10.12 -11.42
CA PHE A 84 0.32 -11.50 -10.96
C PHE A 84 -0.55 -12.34 -11.90
N GLU A 85 -1.75 -11.86 -12.24
CA GLU A 85 -2.71 -12.59 -13.06
C GLU A 85 -2.33 -12.69 -14.54
N ALA A 86 -1.85 -11.60 -15.15
CA ALA A 86 -1.75 -11.49 -16.60
C ALA A 86 -0.35 -11.09 -17.12
N GLY A 87 0.57 -10.76 -16.21
CA GLY A 87 1.95 -10.41 -16.54
C GLY A 87 2.12 -9.05 -17.21
N CYS A 88 3.38 -8.70 -17.46
CA CYS A 88 3.78 -7.37 -17.96
C CYS A 88 3.11 -6.99 -19.27
N ARG A 89 2.89 -7.94 -20.19
CA ARG A 89 2.26 -7.69 -21.49
C ARG A 89 0.81 -7.19 -21.38
N ALA A 90 0.08 -7.64 -20.38
CA ALA A 90 -1.26 -7.12 -20.10
C ALA A 90 -1.18 -5.79 -19.36
N LEU A 91 -0.21 -5.65 -18.44
CA LEU A 91 -0.01 -4.43 -17.67
C LEU A 91 0.36 -3.22 -18.55
N VAL A 92 1.21 -3.40 -19.58
CA VAL A 92 1.57 -2.33 -20.53
C VAL A 92 0.40 -1.84 -21.38
N GLN A 93 -0.70 -2.59 -21.47
CA GLN A 93 -1.92 -2.16 -22.17
C GLN A 93 -2.77 -1.24 -21.30
N GLU A 94 -2.42 -1.08 -20.01
CA GLU A 94 -3.14 -0.29 -19.02
C GLU A 94 -2.20 0.77 -18.43
N ASP A 95 -1.98 1.87 -19.16
CA ASP A 95 -1.00 2.93 -18.85
C ASP A 95 -0.96 3.31 -17.37
N PHE A 96 -2.12 3.53 -16.76
CA PHE A 96 -2.21 3.90 -15.35
C PHE A 96 -1.67 2.82 -14.42
N LEU A 97 -2.02 1.55 -14.64
CA LEU A 97 -1.56 0.44 -13.81
C LEU A 97 -0.08 0.14 -14.06
N CYS A 98 0.39 0.32 -15.29
CA CYS A 98 1.81 0.21 -15.63
C CYS A 98 2.65 1.20 -14.82
N VAL A 99 2.26 2.48 -14.83
CA VAL A 99 2.92 3.52 -14.01
C VAL A 99 2.79 3.20 -12.53
N GLU A 100 1.61 2.79 -12.04
CA GLU A 100 1.44 2.40 -10.64
C GLU A 100 2.39 1.28 -10.21
N TYR A 101 2.56 0.25 -11.02
CA TYR A 101 3.49 -0.85 -10.73
C TYR A 101 4.95 -0.41 -10.75
N GLN A 102 5.30 0.49 -11.66
CA GLN A 102 6.67 0.96 -11.81
C GLN A 102 7.08 1.91 -10.68
N THR A 103 6.17 2.75 -10.18
CA THR A 103 6.55 3.88 -9.31
C THR A 103 5.89 3.91 -7.94
N HIS A 104 4.81 3.16 -7.72
CA HIS A 104 3.95 3.34 -6.55
C HIS A 104 3.79 2.12 -5.63
N LEU A 105 4.51 1.02 -5.86
CA LEU A 105 4.41 -0.19 -5.00
C LEU A 105 4.57 0.13 -3.51
N ASP A 106 5.65 0.82 -3.15
CA ASP A 106 5.96 1.16 -1.76
C ASP A 106 5.00 2.19 -1.18
N LEU A 107 4.56 3.16 -1.99
CA LEU A 107 3.59 4.16 -1.57
C LEU A 107 2.24 3.54 -1.24
N GLN A 108 1.82 2.52 -2.00
CA GLN A 108 0.56 1.83 -1.75
C GLN A 108 0.63 0.97 -0.50
N GLY A 109 1.74 0.23 -0.30
CA GLY A 109 1.95 -0.50 0.95
C GLY A 109 1.95 0.40 2.18
N LEU A 110 2.59 1.57 2.09
CA LEU A 110 2.57 2.59 3.13
C LEU A 110 1.16 3.16 3.36
N GLY A 111 0.42 3.47 2.29
CA GLY A 111 -0.95 3.98 2.35
C GLY A 111 -1.91 3.00 3.03
N LEU A 112 -1.83 1.72 2.67
CA LEU A 112 -2.63 0.66 3.31
C LEU A 112 -2.23 0.46 4.77
N THR A 113 -0.95 0.57 5.11
CA THR A 113 -0.50 0.55 6.51
C THR A 113 -1.08 1.72 7.31
N ALA A 114 -1.13 2.92 6.73
CA ALA A 114 -1.76 4.07 7.38
C ALA A 114 -3.26 3.85 7.61
N VAL A 115 -3.97 3.30 6.63
CA VAL A 115 -5.39 2.96 6.77
C VAL A 115 -5.60 1.88 7.84
N GLN A 116 -4.75 0.86 7.90
CA GLN A 116 -4.80 -0.17 8.92
C GLN A 116 -4.69 0.43 10.32
N VAL A 117 -3.71 1.31 10.54
CA VAL A 117 -3.51 1.99 11.83
C VAL A 117 -4.72 2.86 12.17
N LEU A 118 -5.17 3.70 11.24
CA LEU A 118 -6.33 4.56 11.44
C LEU A 118 -7.57 3.75 11.81
N SER A 119 -7.90 2.72 11.01
CA SER A 119 -9.04 1.84 11.25
C SER A 119 -8.98 1.10 12.59
N SER A 120 -7.77 0.75 13.04
CA SER A 120 -7.54 0.08 14.33
C SER A 120 -7.63 1.03 15.53
N MET A 121 -7.40 2.32 15.32
CA MET A 121 -7.52 3.36 16.36
C MET A 121 -8.93 3.92 16.49
N LEU A 122 -9.80 3.71 15.51
CA LEU A 122 -11.18 4.16 15.55
C LEU A 122 -11.99 3.38 16.60
N PRO A 123 -12.79 4.07 17.45
CA PRO A 123 -13.69 3.39 18.39
C PRO A 123 -14.79 2.63 17.64
N GLY A 124 -15.38 1.58 18.23
CA GLY A 124 -16.42 0.80 17.56
C GLY A 124 -17.72 1.58 17.26
N ASP A 125 -17.93 2.73 17.90
CA ASP A 125 -19.15 3.54 17.79
C ASP A 125 -18.93 4.89 17.08
N VAL A 126 -17.95 4.96 16.16
CA VAL A 126 -17.62 6.16 15.35
C VAL A 126 -18.87 6.89 14.88
N LYS A 127 -19.01 8.17 15.28
CA LYS A 127 -20.14 9.02 14.90
C LYS A 127 -19.96 9.69 13.53
N ALA A 128 -18.71 9.94 13.11
CA ALA A 128 -18.40 10.55 11.82
C ALA A 128 -18.67 9.54 10.68
N PRO A 129 -19.61 9.80 9.76
CA PRO A 129 -20.00 8.87 8.70
C PRO A 129 -18.83 8.42 7.81
N GLU A 130 -17.89 9.33 7.52
CA GLU A 130 -16.73 9.07 6.66
C GLU A 130 -15.75 8.09 7.31
N LEU A 131 -15.51 8.24 8.61
CA LEU A 131 -14.64 7.35 9.39
C LEU A 131 -15.30 5.99 9.60
N LYS A 132 -16.62 5.95 9.83
CA LYS A 132 -17.38 4.69 9.87
C LYS A 132 -17.28 3.96 8.52
N ARG A 133 -17.48 4.69 7.41
CA ARG A 133 -17.36 4.14 6.06
C ARG A 133 -15.95 3.62 5.76
N LEU A 134 -14.92 4.36 6.19
CA LEU A 134 -13.52 3.91 6.08
C LEU A 134 -13.30 2.61 6.83
N GLN A 135 -13.78 2.50 8.07
CA GLN A 135 -13.65 1.30 8.88
C GLN A 135 -14.36 0.09 8.23
N GLU A 136 -15.60 0.27 7.75
CA GLU A 136 -16.34 -0.78 7.03
C GLU A 136 -15.61 -1.23 5.75
N LEU A 137 -15.12 -0.28 4.95
CA LEU A 137 -14.37 -0.58 3.73
C LEU A 137 -13.05 -1.27 4.02
N TRP A 138 -12.36 -0.86 5.09
CA TRP A 138 -11.11 -1.49 5.52
C TRP A 138 -11.35 -2.95 5.93
N GLN A 139 -12.40 -3.24 6.70
CA GLN A 139 -12.71 -4.63 7.09
C GLN A 139 -12.98 -5.51 5.86
N LEU A 140 -13.82 -5.03 4.93
CA LEU A 140 -14.11 -5.75 3.68
C LEU A 140 -12.83 -5.99 2.86
N TYR A 141 -12.01 -4.95 2.68
CA TYR A 141 -10.73 -5.06 1.99
C TYR A 141 -9.83 -6.11 2.65
N TRP A 142 -9.68 -6.02 3.97
CA TRP A 142 -8.77 -6.88 4.70
C TRP A 142 -9.23 -8.34 4.69
N GLU A 143 -10.53 -8.60 4.77
CA GLU A 143 -11.13 -9.94 4.62
C GLU A 143 -10.85 -10.52 3.23
N ASP A 144 -11.16 -9.78 2.16
CA ASP A 144 -10.94 -10.22 0.78
C ASP A 144 -9.44 -10.47 0.53
N ALA A 145 -8.59 -9.49 0.86
CA ALA A 145 -7.15 -9.57 0.65
C ALA A 145 -6.50 -10.70 1.47
N SER A 146 -6.94 -10.92 2.71
CA SER A 146 -6.47 -12.03 3.55
C SER A 146 -6.88 -13.39 3.02
N CYS A 147 -8.05 -13.51 2.37
CA CYS A 147 -8.48 -14.74 1.71
C CYS A 147 -7.57 -15.11 0.52
N TYR A 148 -7.23 -14.12 -0.31
CA TYR A 148 -6.29 -14.34 -1.42
C TYR A 148 -4.87 -14.65 -0.92
N TRP A 149 -4.42 -13.93 0.11
CA TRP A 149 -3.15 -14.19 0.78
C TRP A 149 -3.07 -15.59 1.36
N ALA A 150 -4.12 -16.06 2.03
CA ALA A 150 -4.16 -17.41 2.58
C ALA A 150 -4.00 -18.46 1.48
N SER A 151 -4.67 -18.28 0.33
CA SER A 151 -4.55 -19.17 -0.83
C SER A 151 -3.12 -19.20 -1.41
N LEU A 152 -2.48 -18.02 -1.53
CA LEU A 152 -1.09 -17.91 -1.98
C LEU A 152 -0.12 -18.58 -1.01
N LEU A 153 -0.27 -18.31 0.29
CA LEU A 153 0.59 -18.86 1.33
C LEU A 153 0.44 -20.38 1.46
N ASP A 154 -0.78 -20.89 1.34
CA ASP A 154 -1.06 -22.32 1.38
C ASP A 154 -0.41 -23.03 0.19
N THR A 155 -0.56 -22.47 -1.01
CA THR A 155 0.09 -22.97 -2.24
C THR A 155 1.61 -22.98 -2.08
N PHE A 156 2.20 -21.91 -1.53
CA PHE A 156 3.64 -21.85 -1.28
C PHE A 156 4.10 -22.89 -0.25
N ARG A 157 3.43 -22.99 0.91
CA ARG A 157 3.84 -23.87 2.02
C ARG A 157 3.73 -25.35 1.70
N HIS A 158 2.74 -25.72 0.90
CA HIS A 158 2.46 -27.13 0.58
C HIS A 158 2.98 -27.55 -0.81
N GLY A 159 3.70 -26.67 -1.52
CA GLY A 159 4.20 -26.95 -2.86
C GLY A 159 3.08 -27.17 -3.88
N GLY A 160 1.99 -26.43 -3.75
CA GLY A 160 0.83 -26.52 -4.63
C GLY A 160 1.09 -26.01 -6.05
N ASP A 161 0.11 -26.21 -6.93
CA ASP A 161 0.20 -25.78 -8.32
C ASP A 161 -0.06 -24.27 -8.48
N TRP A 162 1.02 -23.51 -8.63
CA TRP A 162 0.99 -22.08 -8.92
C TRP A 162 0.22 -21.71 -10.18
N THR A 163 0.25 -22.59 -11.20
CA THR A 163 -0.47 -22.36 -12.45
C THR A 163 -1.97 -22.48 -12.21
N ALA A 164 -2.40 -23.50 -11.48
CA ALA A 164 -3.81 -23.68 -11.12
C ALA A 164 -4.33 -22.52 -10.24
N LEU A 165 -3.55 -22.09 -9.24
CA LEU A 165 -3.91 -20.93 -8.41
C LEU A 165 -4.07 -19.65 -9.24
N LYS A 166 -3.09 -19.37 -10.12
CA LYS A 166 -3.13 -18.20 -11.00
C LYS A 166 -4.34 -18.25 -11.93
N GLN A 167 -4.68 -19.42 -12.48
CA GLN A 167 -5.88 -19.61 -13.29
C GLN A 167 -7.17 -19.38 -12.51
N ASP A 168 -7.25 -19.82 -11.25
CA ASP A 168 -8.38 -19.51 -10.36
C ASP A 168 -8.54 -17.99 -10.16
N PHE A 169 -7.44 -17.29 -9.88
CA PHE A 169 -7.47 -15.84 -9.65
C PHE A 169 -7.93 -15.09 -10.91
N VAL A 170 -7.42 -15.49 -12.08
CA VAL A 170 -7.87 -14.97 -13.39
C VAL A 170 -9.36 -15.25 -13.61
N ALA A 171 -9.83 -16.47 -13.34
CA ALA A 171 -11.23 -16.85 -13.52
C ALA A 171 -12.17 -16.04 -12.61
N ARG A 172 -11.74 -15.77 -11.37
CA ARG A 172 -12.45 -14.94 -10.40
C ARG A 172 -12.29 -13.44 -10.64
N LYS A 173 -11.36 -13.03 -11.50
CA LYS A 173 -11.01 -11.64 -11.81
C LYS A 173 -10.63 -10.88 -10.53
N VAL A 174 -9.73 -11.46 -9.74
CA VAL A 174 -9.32 -10.89 -8.43
C VAL A 174 -8.87 -9.44 -8.59
N TYR A 175 -8.06 -9.11 -9.60
CA TYR A 175 -7.63 -7.74 -9.84
C TYR A 175 -8.81 -6.75 -10.02
N ARG A 176 -9.91 -7.17 -10.65
CA ARG A 176 -11.11 -6.33 -10.81
C ARG A 176 -11.88 -6.20 -9.52
N ILE A 177 -11.98 -7.27 -8.73
CA ILE A 177 -12.57 -7.20 -7.40
C ILE A 177 -11.80 -6.17 -6.57
N MET A 178 -10.47 -6.24 -6.60
CA MET A 178 -9.62 -5.28 -5.89
C MET A 178 -9.77 -3.86 -6.44
N ALA A 179 -9.86 -3.68 -7.76
CA ALA A 179 -9.97 -2.36 -8.40
C ALA A 179 -11.34 -1.69 -8.22
N ASP A 180 -12.42 -2.44 -8.42
CA ASP A 180 -13.77 -1.91 -8.53
C ASP A 180 -14.43 -1.76 -7.16
N ARG A 181 -14.15 -2.70 -6.23
CA ARG A 181 -14.77 -2.74 -4.90
C ARG A 181 -14.05 -1.84 -3.90
N TYR A 182 -12.75 -1.72 -4.08
CA TYR A 182 -11.88 -0.87 -3.27
C TYR A 182 -11.29 0.20 -4.18
N PRO A 183 -12.15 1.07 -4.77
CA PRO A 183 -11.66 2.14 -5.60
C PRO A 183 -10.60 2.90 -4.81
N ARG A 184 -9.75 3.61 -5.55
CA ARG A 184 -8.53 4.31 -5.07
C ARG A 184 -8.70 5.20 -3.84
N CYS A 185 -9.87 5.30 -3.23
CA CYS A 185 -10.18 5.80 -1.90
C CYS A 185 -9.07 5.59 -0.86
N PHE A 186 -8.29 4.51 -0.85
CA PHE A 186 -7.16 4.40 0.08
C PHE A 186 -5.99 5.34 -0.28
N CYS A 187 -5.71 5.51 -1.57
CA CYS A 187 -4.77 6.52 -2.07
C CYS A 187 -5.37 7.92 -2.06
N THR A 188 -6.63 8.14 -2.44
CA THR A 188 -7.27 9.46 -2.44
C THR A 188 -7.57 9.97 -1.04
N PHE A 189 -7.84 9.11 -0.06
CA PHE A 189 -8.00 9.52 1.34
C PHE A 189 -6.64 9.96 1.92
N ALA A 190 -5.56 9.24 1.61
CA ALA A 190 -4.20 9.69 1.93
C ALA A 190 -3.83 10.98 1.17
N HIS A 191 -4.09 11.06 -0.13
CA HIS A 191 -3.72 12.21 -0.96
C HIS A 191 -4.53 13.47 -0.63
N LYS A 192 -5.84 13.35 -0.29
CA LYS A 192 -6.69 14.49 0.06
C LYS A 192 -6.61 14.88 1.53
N HIS A 193 -6.51 13.93 2.46
CA HIS A 193 -6.59 14.23 3.91
C HIS A 193 -5.23 14.21 4.62
N VAL A 194 -4.27 13.38 4.16
CA VAL A 194 -2.92 13.37 4.76
C VAL A 194 -2.09 14.53 4.18
N LEU A 195 -2.11 14.78 2.86
CA LEU A 195 -1.35 15.91 2.29
C LEU A 195 -1.97 17.29 2.57
N ALA A 196 -3.29 17.41 2.74
CA ALA A 196 -3.89 18.67 3.21
C ALA A 196 -3.40 19.05 4.62
N HIS A 197 -3.07 18.06 5.45
CA HIS A 197 -2.46 18.28 6.76
C HIS A 197 -0.96 18.60 6.71
N TYR A 198 -0.21 18.10 5.72
CA TYR A 198 1.22 18.39 5.56
C TYR A 198 1.52 19.80 5.01
N TYR A 199 0.51 20.55 4.52
CA TYR A 199 0.64 21.95 4.10
C TYR A 199 0.01 22.99 5.04
N LEU A 200 -0.50 22.61 6.22
CA LEU A 200 -1.06 23.53 7.21
C LEU A 200 -0.17 23.61 8.47
N PRO A 201 0.86 24.47 8.51
CA PRO A 201 1.63 24.74 9.73
C PRO A 201 0.86 25.61 10.75
N LYS A 202 -0.43 25.32 11.02
CA LYS A 202 -1.24 26.09 11.99
C LYS A 202 -2.12 25.29 12.96
N LEU A 203 -2.32 23.97 12.81
CA LEU A 203 -3.26 23.24 13.68
C LEU A 203 -2.66 22.66 14.98
N CYS A 204 -1.34 22.75 15.20
CA CYS A 204 -0.70 22.27 16.44
C CYS A 204 -0.53 23.31 17.57
N ARG A 205 -1.13 24.51 17.49
CA ARG A 205 -1.00 25.51 18.58
C ARG A 205 -2.24 25.73 19.43
N THR A 206 -3.39 25.16 19.07
CA THR A 206 -4.62 25.31 19.85
C THR A 206 -5.36 24.00 19.79
N GLY A 207 -5.48 23.30 20.91
CA GLY A 207 -6.18 22.01 21.03
C GLY A 207 -7.64 22.10 20.60
N MET A 208 -7.89 21.99 19.30
CA MET A 208 -9.22 21.90 18.71
C MET A 208 -9.43 20.50 18.15
N GLN A 209 -10.55 19.92 18.58
CA GLN A 209 -11.04 18.60 18.20
C GLN A 209 -11.27 18.52 16.68
N LEU A 210 -10.98 17.34 16.13
CA LEU A 210 -11.16 16.91 14.73
C LEU A 210 -12.57 17.17 14.14
N CYS A 211 -13.56 17.54 14.96
CA CYS A 211 -14.96 17.69 14.58
C CYS A 211 -15.31 18.99 13.85
N THR A 212 -14.47 20.03 13.87
CA THR A 212 -14.86 21.35 13.32
C THR A 212 -14.58 21.50 11.83
N PHE A 213 -13.72 20.66 11.24
CA PHE A 213 -13.28 20.84 9.84
C PHE A 213 -14.24 20.25 8.80
N LEU A 214 -15.13 19.33 9.19
CA LEU A 214 -16.10 18.69 8.27
C LEU A 214 -17.40 19.51 8.07
N ARG A 215 -17.56 20.67 8.73
CA ARG A 215 -18.79 21.48 8.64
C ARG A 215 -18.78 22.58 7.58
N GLU A 216 -17.63 22.96 7.02
CA GLU A 216 -17.56 24.14 6.13
C GLU A 216 -17.73 23.83 4.63
N GLU A 217 -17.73 22.58 4.18
CA GLU A 217 -17.88 22.26 2.73
C GLU A 217 -19.34 22.09 2.24
N HIS A 218 -20.35 22.45 3.04
CA HIS A 218 -21.76 22.48 2.59
C HIS A 218 -22.33 23.88 2.35
N GLN A 219 -21.47 24.89 2.23
CA GLN A 219 -21.84 26.19 1.66
C GLN A 219 -20.74 26.67 0.72
N ILE A 220 -20.83 26.26 -0.55
CA ILE A 220 -20.57 27.02 -1.79
C ILE A 220 -21.08 26.18 -2.96
#